data_AF-A0A6A5ZEK1-F1
#
_entry.id   AF-A0A6A5ZEK1-F1
#
_cell.length_a   1.000
_cell.length_b   1.000
_cell.length_c   1.000
_cell.angle_alpha   90.00
_cell.angle_beta   90.00
_cell.angle_gamma   90.00
#
_symmetry.space_group_name_H-M   'P 1'
#
loop_
_entity.id
_entity.type
_entity.pdbx_description
1 polymer ?
#
loop_
_entity_poly.entity_id
_entity_poly.type
_entity_poly.pdbx_seq_one_letter_code
_entity_poly.pdbx_strand_id
1 'polypeptide(L)'
;MDAPVSSLYGPGAIICWLCTIVSVLLNWSLNSSSRQHDTITNDFVACLSLPAIAAVHLAYALCTFSGPGPETGNREANSTMNAAFTVCIDFAVVAPIMLALASYHWHWRRWIPTLLVGAGCLVITSFVVISKSHKHAAPQFDPANITLAFWASILGVAFFPTLLGLTTIAPVLGWSSRLQQMGLVGRMKWTKCMTTVYGAIWITYWFELFTWISYSPYSKIRERILPTTPYTIHDLDQAVALGVGTLTITLAIYELVRDCLCTPQKEFDDWKLRCIRQIENGDMSLEVDQYRDGLRAIEEKIQEVLEADERWELAITTWKKLGKEEKAKKRREPWSNLTTEEKKIIDGERVDALLRESGFI
;
A
#
# COMPACT_ATOMS: atom_id res chain seq x y z
N MET A 1 -23.91 10.31 -29.76
CA MET A 1 -22.60 10.71 -29.19
C MET A 1 -22.47 9.92 -27.92
N ASP A 2 -21.88 8.74 -28.05
CA ASP A 2 -21.71 7.80 -26.95
C ASP A 2 -20.73 8.43 -25.97
N ALA A 3 -21.16 8.62 -24.71
CA ALA A 3 -20.31 9.17 -23.69
C ALA A 3 -19.27 8.09 -23.35
N PRO A 4 -17.99 8.25 -23.77
CA PRO A 4 -17.01 7.21 -23.59
C PRO A 4 -16.87 6.91 -22.11
N VAL A 5 -16.80 5.62 -21.78
CA VAL A 5 -16.41 5.14 -20.46
C VAL A 5 -15.20 5.98 -20.02
N SER A 6 -15.20 6.56 -18.82
CA SER A 6 -14.03 7.37 -18.44
C SER A 6 -12.80 6.46 -18.36
N SER A 7 -11.77 6.74 -19.17
CA SER A 7 -10.51 5.97 -19.17
C SER A 7 -9.79 5.99 -17.80
N LEU A 8 -10.26 6.86 -16.92
CA LEU A 8 -9.94 6.92 -15.49
C LEU A 8 -10.04 5.57 -14.77
N TYR A 9 -10.97 4.69 -15.18
CA TYR A 9 -11.13 3.36 -14.58
C TYR A 9 -10.57 2.22 -15.44
N GLY A 10 -9.76 2.56 -16.45
CA GLY A 10 -9.10 1.57 -17.28
C GLY A 10 -8.10 0.72 -16.48
N PRO A 11 -7.69 -0.42 -17.03
CA PRO A 11 -6.85 -1.40 -16.32
C PRO A 11 -5.51 -0.81 -15.87
N GLY A 12 -4.89 0.06 -16.68
CA GLY A 12 -3.62 0.70 -16.34
C GLY A 12 -3.75 1.68 -15.18
N ALA A 13 -4.81 2.49 -15.18
CA ALA A 13 -5.11 3.43 -14.10
C ALA A 13 -5.39 2.72 -12.77
N ILE A 14 -6.14 1.60 -12.81
CA ILE A 14 -6.45 0.80 -11.62
C ILE A 14 -5.18 0.14 -11.06
N ILE A 15 -4.35 -0.46 -11.92
CA ILE A 15 -3.06 -1.03 -11.48
C ILE A 15 -2.17 0.06 -10.89
N CYS A 16 -2.11 1.24 -11.53
CA CYS A 16 -1.37 2.38 -10.99
C CYS A 16 -1.81 2.74 -9.58
N TRP A 17 -3.13 2.84 -9.37
CA TRP A 17 -3.69 3.16 -8.07
C TRP A 17 -3.42 2.07 -7.02
N LEU A 18 -3.51 0.79 -7.38
CA LEU A 18 -3.12 -0.31 -6.50
C LEU A 18 -1.64 -0.24 -6.11
N CYS A 19 -0.76 0.13 -7.05
CA CYS A 19 0.64 0.37 -6.76
C CYS A 19 0.82 1.53 -5.77
N THR A 20 0.06 2.62 -5.92
CA THR A 20 0.07 3.74 -4.98
C THR A 20 -0.41 3.32 -3.59
N ILE A 21 -1.45 2.49 -3.48
CA ILE A 21 -1.90 1.92 -2.20
C ILE A 21 -0.75 1.16 -1.53
N VAL A 22 -0.10 0.26 -2.27
CA VAL A 22 1.01 -0.54 -1.75
C VAL A 22 2.18 0.37 -1.32
N SER A 23 2.54 1.38 -2.11
CA SER A 23 3.55 2.38 -1.74
C SER A 23 3.22 3.04 -0.39
N VAL A 24 1.99 3.52 -0.22
CA VAL A 24 1.55 4.16 1.03
C VAL A 24 1.60 3.19 2.21
N LEU A 25 1.13 1.95 2.02
CA LEU A 25 1.16 0.93 3.06
C LEU A 25 2.59 0.56 3.47
N LEU A 26 3.51 0.37 2.50
CA LEU A 26 4.93 0.11 2.77
C LEU A 26 5.57 1.27 3.53
N ASN A 27 5.30 2.50 3.10
CA ASN A 27 5.82 3.69 3.76
C ASN A 27 5.27 3.87 5.18
N TRP A 28 4.00 3.54 5.44
CA TRP A 28 3.43 3.65 6.78
C TRP A 28 3.84 2.51 7.72
N SER A 29 4.13 1.33 7.18
CA SER A 29 4.43 0.14 7.98
C SER A 29 5.92 -0.08 8.22
N LEU A 30 6.75 0.11 7.19
CA LEU A 30 8.16 -0.30 7.21
C LEU A 30 9.13 0.88 7.28
N ASN A 31 8.79 2.04 6.69
CA ASN A 31 9.67 3.20 6.72
C ASN A 31 9.66 3.88 8.12
N SER A 32 10.79 3.83 8.82
CA SER A 32 10.94 4.39 10.17
C SER A 32 10.78 5.92 10.21
N SER A 33 11.28 6.63 9.20
CA SER A 33 11.16 8.08 9.08
C SER A 33 9.70 8.50 8.89
N SER A 34 8.98 7.84 7.97
CA SER A 34 7.57 8.13 7.71
C SER A 34 6.65 7.77 8.88
N ARG A 35 7.03 6.77 9.70
CA ARG A 35 6.29 6.37 10.90
C ARG A 35 6.34 7.40 12.01
N GLN A 36 7.39 8.21 12.10
CA GLN A 36 7.55 9.21 13.16
C GLN A 36 6.80 10.52 12.87
N HIS A 37 6.52 10.80 11.61
CA HIS A 37 5.93 12.08 11.19
C HIS A 37 4.50 11.91 10.64
N ASP A 38 3.56 12.69 11.16
CA ASP A 38 2.19 12.76 10.65
C ASP A 38 2.11 13.74 9.47
N THR A 39 2.68 13.36 8.33
CA THR A 39 2.67 14.16 7.09
C THR A 39 1.74 13.55 6.06
N ILE A 40 1.02 14.41 5.34
CA ILE A 40 0.22 14.05 4.16
C ILE A 40 1.18 14.01 2.97
N THR A 41 1.49 12.81 2.48
CA THR A 41 2.36 12.62 1.31
C THR A 41 1.54 12.73 0.02
N ASN A 42 2.21 13.07 -1.09
CA ASN A 42 1.55 13.14 -2.40
C ASN A 42 0.95 11.78 -2.79
N ASP A 43 1.67 10.68 -2.53
CA ASP A 43 1.17 9.31 -2.75
C ASP A 43 -0.09 9.01 -1.95
N PHE A 44 -0.19 9.51 -0.72
CA PHE A 44 -1.40 9.34 0.09
C PHE A 44 -2.59 10.11 -0.49
N VAL A 45 -2.37 11.34 -0.97
CA VAL A 45 -3.42 12.11 -1.66
C VAL A 45 -3.86 11.38 -2.94
N ALA A 46 -2.92 10.87 -3.73
CA ALA A 46 -3.21 10.10 -4.94
C ALA A 46 -3.93 8.76 -4.64
N CYS A 47 -3.60 8.11 -3.52
CA CYS A 47 -4.29 6.91 -3.05
C CYS A 47 -5.77 7.19 -2.73
N LEU A 48 -6.09 8.36 -2.17
CA LEU A 48 -7.45 8.72 -1.78
C LEU A 48 -8.27 9.35 -2.91
N SER A 49 -7.62 9.96 -3.90
CA SER A 49 -8.31 10.72 -4.94
C SER A 49 -9.19 9.83 -5.82
N LEU A 50 -8.69 8.70 -6.29
CA LEU A 50 -9.45 7.79 -7.16
C LEU A 50 -10.73 7.25 -6.50
N PRO A 51 -10.71 6.70 -5.27
CA PRO A 51 -11.93 6.24 -4.60
C PRO A 51 -12.86 7.38 -4.23
N ALA A 52 -12.35 8.57 -3.89
CA ALA A 52 -13.19 9.75 -3.66
C ALA A 52 -13.95 10.15 -4.95
N ILE A 53 -13.25 10.20 -6.09
CA ILE A 53 -13.86 10.49 -7.40
C ILE A 53 -14.87 9.40 -7.77
N ALA A 54 -14.53 8.11 -7.55
CA ALA A 54 -15.43 6.99 -7.78
C ALA A 54 -16.72 7.09 -6.95
N ALA A 55 -16.62 7.44 -5.67
CA ALA A 55 -17.78 7.61 -4.81
C ALA A 55 -18.68 8.76 -5.30
N VAL A 56 -18.10 9.89 -5.69
CA VAL A 56 -18.84 11.03 -6.24
C VAL A 56 -19.49 10.69 -7.58
N HIS A 57 -18.76 10.03 -8.49
CA HIS A 57 -19.30 9.57 -9.77
C HIS A 57 -20.48 8.62 -9.58
N LEU A 58 -20.38 7.68 -8.64
CA LEU A 58 -21.43 6.73 -8.34
C LEU A 58 -22.66 7.42 -7.71
N ALA A 59 -22.45 8.38 -6.79
CA ALA A 59 -23.51 9.19 -6.22
C ALA A 59 -24.24 10.02 -7.27
N TYR A 60 -23.48 10.70 -8.14
CA TYR A 60 -24.04 11.45 -9.25
C TYR A 60 -24.88 10.55 -10.18
N ALA A 61 -24.36 9.38 -10.54
CA ALA A 61 -25.07 8.43 -11.37
C ALA A 61 -26.38 7.95 -10.70
N LEU A 62 -26.35 7.65 -9.40
CA LEU A 62 -27.56 7.25 -8.67
C LEU A 62 -28.63 8.34 -8.62
N CYS A 63 -28.22 9.60 -8.43
CA CYS A 63 -29.13 10.73 -8.40
C CYS A 63 -29.74 11.03 -9.79
N THR A 64 -29.02 10.76 -10.87
CA THR A 64 -29.43 11.10 -12.24
C THR A 64 -30.16 9.98 -12.98
N PHE A 65 -29.83 8.71 -12.73
CA PHE A 65 -30.38 7.55 -13.45
C PHE A 65 -31.74 7.03 -12.92
N SER A 66 -32.60 7.90 -12.38
CA SER A 66 -33.96 7.53 -11.92
C SER A 66 -35.02 7.39 -13.04
N GLY A 67 -34.62 7.15 -14.30
CA GLY A 67 -35.52 6.97 -15.46
C GLY A 67 -35.82 5.50 -15.82
N PRO A 68 -36.92 5.22 -16.57
CA PRO A 68 -37.35 3.86 -16.87
C PRO A 68 -36.56 3.20 -18.02
N GLY A 69 -36.06 1.97 -17.80
CA GLY A 69 -35.72 1.01 -18.85
C GLY A 69 -34.22 0.79 -19.13
N PRO A 70 -33.65 -0.39 -18.83
CA PRO A 70 -32.24 -0.73 -19.07
C PRO A 70 -31.89 -1.19 -20.49
N GLU A 71 -32.79 -1.11 -21.48
CA GLU A 71 -32.66 -1.95 -22.68
C GLU A 71 -32.04 -1.30 -23.92
N THR A 72 -31.88 0.03 -24.00
CA THR A 72 -31.35 0.63 -25.26
C THR A 72 -30.38 1.80 -25.09
N GLY A 73 -30.14 2.31 -23.88
CA GLY A 73 -29.26 3.46 -23.66
C GLY A 73 -28.19 3.20 -22.60
N ASN A 74 -26.94 3.08 -23.05
CA ASN A 74 -25.70 3.18 -22.27
C ASN A 74 -25.21 1.93 -21.51
N ARG A 75 -24.94 0.85 -22.27
CA ARG A 75 -24.02 -0.23 -21.84
C ARG A 75 -22.70 0.33 -21.27
N GLU A 76 -22.23 1.46 -21.80
CA GLU A 76 -21.03 2.19 -21.37
C GLU A 76 -21.18 2.92 -20.03
N ALA A 77 -22.33 3.57 -19.78
CA ALA A 77 -22.60 4.18 -18.46
C ALA A 77 -22.70 3.10 -17.38
N ASN A 78 -23.32 1.96 -17.69
CA ASN A 78 -23.37 0.81 -16.79
C ASN A 78 -21.98 0.22 -16.52
N SER A 79 -21.09 0.14 -17.51
CA SER A 79 -19.70 -0.31 -17.27
C SER A 79 -18.91 0.68 -16.42
N THR A 80 -19.11 2.00 -16.61
CA THR A 80 -18.43 3.03 -15.81
C THR A 80 -18.90 3.00 -14.36
N MET A 81 -20.22 2.85 -14.14
CA MET A 81 -20.79 2.70 -12.79
C MET A 81 -20.28 1.44 -12.10
N ASN A 82 -20.24 0.31 -12.81
CA ASN A 82 -19.70 -0.93 -12.25
C ASN A 82 -18.21 -0.79 -11.91
N ALA A 83 -17.44 -0.08 -12.73
CA ALA A 83 -16.03 0.18 -12.47
C ALA A 83 -15.82 1.06 -11.23
N ALA A 84 -16.55 2.18 -11.14
CA ALA A 84 -16.51 3.06 -9.96
C ALA A 84 -16.96 2.33 -8.69
N PHE A 85 -18.01 1.51 -8.77
CA PHE A 85 -18.47 0.67 -7.66
C PHE A 85 -17.40 -0.31 -7.19
N THR A 86 -16.67 -0.93 -8.11
CA THR A 86 -15.56 -1.84 -7.81
C THR A 86 -14.44 -1.13 -7.05
N VAL A 87 -14.02 0.05 -7.52
CA VAL A 87 -13.01 0.88 -6.84
C VAL A 87 -13.45 1.24 -5.41
N CYS A 88 -14.72 1.63 -5.22
CA CYS A 88 -15.24 1.94 -3.90
C CYS A 88 -15.22 0.72 -2.97
N ILE A 89 -15.55 -0.47 -3.47
CA ILE A 89 -15.45 -1.71 -2.69
C ILE A 89 -14.00 -1.97 -2.32
N ASP A 90 -13.09 -1.99 -3.30
CA ASP A 90 -11.68 -2.29 -3.08
C ASP A 90 -11.07 -1.34 -2.06
N PHE A 91 -11.38 -0.04 -2.16
CA PHE A 91 -10.91 0.93 -1.18
C PHE A 91 -11.56 0.74 0.19
N ALA A 92 -12.84 0.37 0.27
CA ALA A 92 -13.48 0.07 1.54
C ALA A 92 -12.85 -1.17 2.24
N VAL A 93 -12.23 -2.09 1.49
CA VAL A 93 -11.41 -3.18 2.06
C VAL A 93 -10.07 -2.67 2.61
N VAL A 94 -9.43 -1.75 1.89
CA VAL A 94 -8.09 -1.22 2.22
C VAL A 94 -8.14 -0.15 3.32
N ALA A 95 -9.16 0.70 3.33
CA ALA A 95 -9.29 1.83 4.25
C ALA A 95 -9.18 1.44 5.73
N PRO A 96 -9.75 0.31 6.21
CA PRO A 96 -9.58 -0.11 7.59
C PRO A 96 -8.13 -0.50 7.94
N ILE A 97 -7.38 -1.10 7.01
CA ILE A 97 -5.95 -1.41 7.22
C ILE A 97 -5.18 -0.09 7.39
N MET A 98 -5.45 0.88 6.53
CA MET A 98 -4.85 2.21 6.62
C MET A 98 -5.25 2.93 7.92
N LEU A 99 -6.52 2.85 8.34
CA LEU A 99 -7.00 3.42 9.59
C LEU A 99 -6.37 2.76 10.81
N ALA A 100 -6.17 1.45 10.79
CA ALA A 100 -5.49 0.72 11.86
C ALA A 100 -4.03 1.16 11.99
N LEU A 101 -3.31 1.28 10.86
CA LEU A 101 -1.93 1.78 10.84
C LEU A 101 -1.84 3.23 11.33
N ALA A 102 -2.71 4.11 10.85
CA ALA A 102 -2.77 5.50 11.29
C ALA A 102 -3.12 5.62 12.78
N SER A 103 -4.05 4.80 13.28
CA SER A 103 -4.46 4.76 14.69
C SER A 103 -3.35 4.23 15.59
N TYR A 104 -2.63 3.19 15.15
CA TYR A 104 -1.52 2.60 15.89
C TYR A 104 -0.40 3.63 16.14
N HIS A 105 -0.16 4.50 15.17
CA HIS A 105 0.84 5.55 15.24
C HIS A 105 0.32 6.93 15.69
N TRP A 106 -0.97 7.06 16.01
CA TRP A 106 -1.61 8.32 16.43
C TRP A 106 -1.53 9.46 15.39
N HIS A 107 -1.58 9.10 14.11
CA HIS A 107 -1.47 10.00 12.96
C HIS A 107 -2.83 10.51 12.50
N TRP A 108 -3.36 11.53 13.17
CA TRP A 108 -4.70 12.07 12.93
C TRP A 108 -4.86 12.74 11.56
N ARG A 109 -3.80 13.33 10.99
CA ARG A 109 -3.86 13.96 9.65
C ARG A 109 -4.01 12.94 8.54
N ARG A 110 -3.48 11.74 8.73
CA ARG A 110 -3.66 10.58 7.84
C ARG A 110 -4.99 9.87 8.10
N TRP A 111 -5.39 9.83 9.36
CA TRP A 111 -6.60 9.13 9.78
C TRP A 111 -7.89 9.78 9.27
N ILE A 112 -8.04 11.10 9.43
CA ILE A 112 -9.27 11.82 9.07
C ILE A 112 -9.62 11.65 7.57
N PRO A 113 -8.70 11.90 6.61
CA PRO A 113 -9.01 11.74 5.19
C PRO A 113 -9.31 10.29 4.82
N THR A 114 -8.56 9.33 5.37
CA THR A 114 -8.82 7.90 5.14
C THR A 114 -10.21 7.52 5.61
N LEU A 115 -10.62 8.01 6.79
CA LEU A 115 -11.94 7.75 7.34
C LEU A 115 -13.04 8.35 6.46
N LEU A 116 -12.88 9.62 6.05
CA LEU A 116 -13.88 10.30 5.23
C LEU A 116 -14.11 9.60 3.89
N VAL A 117 -13.04 9.27 3.18
CA VAL A 117 -13.14 8.60 1.88
C VAL A 117 -13.64 7.17 2.05
N GLY A 118 -13.16 6.43 3.05
CA GLY A 118 -13.59 5.06 3.35
C GLY A 118 -15.07 4.99 3.72
N ALA A 119 -15.54 5.88 4.60
CA ALA A 119 -16.94 5.97 4.97
C ALA A 119 -17.82 6.38 3.77
N GLY A 120 -17.37 7.33 2.94
CA GLY A 120 -18.06 7.70 1.71
C GLY A 120 -18.24 6.52 0.75
N CYS A 121 -17.17 5.74 0.53
CA CYS A 121 -17.20 4.53 -0.29
C CYS A 121 -18.17 3.47 0.29
N LEU A 122 -18.18 3.29 1.61
CA LEU A 122 -19.08 2.36 2.29
C LEU A 122 -20.56 2.76 2.15
N VAL A 123 -20.87 4.03 2.41
CA VAL A 123 -22.25 4.54 2.32
C VAL A 123 -22.79 4.38 0.90
N ILE A 124 -22.00 4.77 -0.10
CA ILE A 124 -22.48 4.74 -1.48
C ILE A 124 -22.65 3.32 -2.01
N THR A 125 -21.73 2.41 -1.66
CA THR A 125 -21.83 0.99 -2.07
C THR A 125 -23.02 0.31 -1.42
N SER A 126 -23.24 0.56 -0.13
CA SER A 126 -24.41 0.05 0.61
C SER A 126 -25.72 0.55 -0.01
N PHE A 127 -25.77 1.82 -0.39
CA PHE A 127 -26.94 2.39 -1.07
C PHE A 127 -27.22 1.72 -2.43
N VAL A 128 -26.18 1.44 -3.23
CA VAL A 128 -26.34 0.68 -4.51
C VAL A 128 -26.90 -0.72 -4.25
N VAL A 129 -26.37 -1.43 -3.25
CA VAL A 129 -26.81 -2.79 -2.92
C VAL A 129 -28.29 -2.79 -2.49
N ILE A 130 -28.68 -1.88 -1.59
CA ILE A 130 -30.06 -1.73 -1.14
C ILE A 130 -30.98 -1.38 -2.33
N SER A 131 -30.56 -0.45 -3.18
CA SER A 131 -31.33 -0.01 -4.35
C SER A 131 -31.55 -1.14 -5.36
N LYS A 132 -30.54 -1.99 -5.59
CA LYS A 132 -30.66 -3.17 -6.47
C LYS A 132 -31.54 -4.25 -5.85
N SER A 133 -31.42 -4.47 -4.54
CA SER A 133 -32.24 -5.44 -3.81
C SER A 133 -33.73 -5.09 -3.86
N HIS A 134 -34.10 -3.81 -3.84
CA HIS A 134 -35.50 -3.40 -3.96
C HIS A 134 -36.09 -3.63 -5.36
N LYS A 135 -35.27 -3.55 -6.42
CA LYS A 135 -35.73 -3.70 -7.82
C LYS A 135 -35.86 -5.16 -8.25
N HIS A 136 -35.05 -6.06 -7.69
CA HIS A 136 -35.13 -7.49 -7.95
C HIS A 136 -35.80 -8.16 -6.75
N ALA A 137 -37.14 -8.19 -6.73
CA ALA A 137 -37.94 -9.02 -5.81
C ALA A 137 -37.79 -10.53 -6.12
N ALA A 138 -36.54 -11.00 -6.24
CA ALA A 138 -36.20 -12.40 -6.41
C ALA A 138 -35.80 -12.98 -5.02
N PRO A 139 -36.27 -14.19 -4.67
CA PRO A 139 -36.14 -14.78 -3.33
C PRO A 139 -34.71 -15.23 -2.94
N GLN A 140 -33.67 -14.71 -3.60
CA GLN A 140 -32.27 -15.14 -3.39
C GLN A 140 -31.47 -14.21 -2.48
N PHE A 141 -31.93 -12.98 -2.21
CA PHE A 141 -31.31 -12.14 -1.19
C PHE A 141 -31.99 -12.38 0.16
N ASP A 142 -31.32 -13.12 1.03
CA ASP A 142 -31.80 -13.38 2.39
C ASP A 142 -32.02 -12.04 3.12
N PRO A 143 -33.26 -11.71 3.56
CA PRO A 143 -33.56 -10.46 4.25
C PRO A 143 -32.70 -10.22 5.49
N ALA A 144 -32.14 -11.29 6.09
CA ALA A 144 -31.16 -11.18 7.16
C ALA A 144 -29.89 -10.42 6.73
N ASN A 145 -29.40 -10.61 5.50
CA ASN A 145 -28.18 -9.98 4.99
C ASN A 145 -28.39 -8.50 4.63
N ILE A 146 -29.56 -8.15 4.09
CA ILE A 146 -29.94 -6.75 3.83
C ILE A 146 -30.05 -5.99 5.16
N THR A 147 -30.65 -6.63 6.16
CA THR A 147 -30.81 -6.07 7.50
C THR A 147 -29.44 -5.92 8.17
N LEU A 148 -28.54 -6.90 8.05
CA LEU A 148 -27.16 -6.80 8.55
C LEU A 148 -26.40 -5.64 7.90
N ALA A 149 -26.38 -5.57 6.57
CA ALA A 149 -25.69 -4.51 5.83
C ALA A 149 -26.25 -3.10 6.14
N PHE A 150 -27.57 -3.01 6.35
CA PHE A 150 -28.22 -1.78 6.80
C PHE A 150 -27.81 -1.40 8.22
N TRP A 151 -27.77 -2.36 9.15
CA TRP A 151 -27.31 -2.12 10.53
C TRP A 151 -25.81 -1.85 10.61
N ALA A 152 -24.97 -2.48 9.80
CA ALA A 152 -23.55 -2.19 9.70
C ALA A 152 -23.30 -0.78 9.14
N SER A 153 -24.11 -0.35 8.17
CA SER A 153 -24.10 1.02 7.65
C SER A 153 -24.55 2.04 8.69
N ILE A 154 -25.64 1.77 9.41
CA ILE A 154 -26.13 2.62 10.51
C ILE A 154 -25.13 2.68 11.64
N LEU A 155 -24.53 1.56 12.04
CA LEU A 155 -23.51 1.52 13.08
C LEU A 155 -22.25 2.26 12.63
N GLY A 156 -21.82 2.09 11.38
CA GLY A 156 -20.72 2.88 10.81
C GLY A 156 -21.00 4.38 10.83
N VAL A 157 -22.20 4.80 10.45
CA VAL A 157 -22.62 6.22 10.43
C VAL A 157 -22.91 6.77 11.82
N ALA A 158 -23.40 5.97 12.76
CA ALA A 158 -23.72 6.38 14.14
C ALA A 158 -22.48 6.41 15.03
N PHE A 159 -21.54 5.47 14.85
CA PHE A 159 -20.25 5.51 15.54
C PHE A 159 -19.35 6.62 15.00
N PHE A 160 -19.54 7.08 13.75
CA PHE A 160 -18.74 8.12 13.11
C PHE A 160 -18.74 9.47 13.87
N PRO A 161 -19.88 10.08 14.25
CA PRO A 161 -19.93 11.29 15.09
C PRO A 161 -19.40 11.06 16.50
N THR A 162 -19.65 9.88 17.07
CA THR A 162 -19.17 9.55 18.43
C THR A 162 -17.65 9.46 18.43
N LEU A 163 -17.06 8.80 17.43
CA LEU A 163 -15.62 8.70 17.21
C LEU A 163 -14.99 10.04 16.85
N LEU A 164 -15.64 10.86 16.01
CA LEU A 164 -15.15 12.19 15.67
C LEU A 164 -15.15 13.10 16.90
N GLY A 165 -16.22 13.10 17.70
CA GLY A 165 -16.28 13.86 18.97
C GLY A 165 -15.26 13.35 19.99
N LEU A 166 -15.08 12.04 20.08
CA LEU A 166 -14.11 11.39 20.97
C LEU A 166 -12.65 11.67 20.56
N THR A 167 -12.35 11.76 19.27
CA THR A 167 -10.97 11.94 18.77
C THR A 167 -10.57 13.39 18.54
N THR A 168 -11.52 14.27 18.17
CA THR A 168 -11.24 15.68 17.83
C THR A 168 -11.64 16.65 18.93
N ILE A 169 -12.78 16.42 19.60
CA ILE A 169 -13.33 17.36 20.59
C ILE A 169 -12.74 17.08 21.98
N ALA A 170 -12.52 15.82 22.35
CA ALA A 170 -11.99 15.46 23.67
C ALA A 170 -10.57 15.99 23.98
N PRO A 171 -9.61 16.04 23.03
CA PRO A 171 -8.30 16.65 23.27
C PRO A 171 -8.37 18.18 23.32
N VAL A 172 -9.17 18.79 22.42
CA VAL A 172 -9.30 20.25 22.29
C VAL A 172 -10.02 20.87 23.49
N LEU A 173 -10.99 20.17 24.09
CA LEU A 173 -11.70 20.60 25.29
C LEU A 173 -10.98 20.25 26.61
N GLY A 174 -9.77 19.69 26.57
CA GLY A 174 -9.03 19.31 27.78
C GLY A 174 -9.73 18.22 28.61
N TRP A 175 -10.53 17.35 27.98
CA TRP A 175 -11.18 16.25 28.69
C TRP A 175 -10.21 15.13 29.09
N SER A 176 -9.06 15.03 28.43
CA SER A 176 -8.01 14.06 28.79
C SER A 176 -7.48 14.28 30.22
N SER A 177 -7.32 15.53 30.64
CA SER A 177 -6.87 15.88 31.99
C SER A 177 -7.97 15.72 33.05
N ARG A 178 -9.24 16.00 32.70
CA ARG A 178 -10.38 15.78 33.61
C ARG A 178 -10.72 14.30 33.80
N LEU A 179 -10.64 13.48 32.76
CA LEU A 179 -10.87 12.02 32.84
C LEU A 179 -9.75 11.30 33.60
N GLN A 180 -8.51 11.80 33.55
CA GLN A 180 -7.42 11.34 34.42
C GLN A 180 -7.68 11.66 35.90
N GLN A 181 -8.29 12.82 36.20
CA GLN A 181 -8.62 13.21 37.58
C GLN A 181 -9.77 12.40 38.20
N MET A 182 -10.69 11.87 37.39
CA MET A 182 -11.85 11.10 37.88
C MET A 182 -11.54 9.65 38.25
N GLY A 183 -10.29 9.17 38.11
CA GLY A 183 -9.88 7.83 38.54
C GLY A 183 -10.51 6.64 37.80
N LEU A 184 -11.52 6.88 36.94
CA LEU A 184 -12.23 5.86 36.17
C LEU A 184 -11.46 5.37 34.94
N VAL A 185 -10.48 6.13 34.47
CA VAL A 185 -9.64 5.73 33.34
C VAL A 185 -8.24 5.48 33.87
N GLY A 186 -8.05 4.29 34.45
CA GLY A 186 -6.71 3.71 34.52
C GLY A 186 -6.07 3.80 33.14
N ARG A 187 -4.74 3.88 33.08
CA ARG A 187 -3.88 3.89 31.89
C ARG A 187 -4.10 2.71 30.90
N MET A 188 -5.22 2.00 30.98
CA MET A 188 -5.76 1.17 29.93
C MET A 188 -6.09 2.06 28.73
N LYS A 189 -5.05 2.17 27.91
CA LYS A 189 -4.86 3.11 26.82
C LYS A 189 -6.12 3.18 25.96
N TRP A 190 -6.68 4.37 25.85
CA TRP A 190 -7.77 4.70 24.93
C TRP A 190 -7.56 4.15 23.52
N THR A 191 -6.29 4.06 23.09
CA THR A 191 -5.86 3.36 21.89
C THR A 191 -6.31 1.91 21.85
N LYS A 192 -6.14 1.11 22.92
CA LYS A 192 -6.60 -0.29 22.98
C LYS A 192 -8.11 -0.40 22.85
N CYS A 193 -8.88 0.46 23.52
CA CYS A 193 -10.34 0.45 23.41
C CYS A 193 -10.79 0.77 21.98
N MET A 194 -10.17 1.79 21.37
CA MET A 194 -10.43 2.13 19.97
C MET A 194 -10.01 1.01 19.03
N THR A 195 -8.82 0.43 19.18
CA THR A 195 -8.37 -0.70 18.35
C THR A 195 -9.28 -1.92 18.49
N THR A 196 -9.81 -2.22 19.68
CA THR A 196 -10.76 -3.33 19.88
C THR A 196 -12.11 -3.05 19.23
N VAL A 197 -12.63 -1.83 19.35
CA VAL A 197 -13.89 -1.43 18.70
C VAL A 197 -13.75 -1.43 17.18
N TYR A 198 -12.62 -0.91 16.66
CA TYR A 198 -12.30 -0.98 15.24
C TYR A 198 -12.10 -2.42 14.77
N GLY A 199 -11.42 -3.27 15.54
CA GLY A 199 -11.24 -4.68 15.24
C GLY A 199 -12.58 -5.43 15.20
N ALA A 200 -13.52 -5.10 16.09
CA ALA A 200 -14.86 -5.66 16.07
C ALA A 200 -15.62 -5.23 14.81
N ILE A 201 -15.66 -3.92 14.50
CA ILE A 201 -16.26 -3.40 13.26
C ILE A 201 -15.61 -4.03 12.03
N TRP A 202 -14.30 -4.24 12.06
CA TRP A 202 -13.52 -4.87 11.00
C TRP A 202 -13.91 -6.33 10.79
N ILE A 203 -14.08 -7.09 11.87
CA ILE A 203 -14.50 -8.50 11.80
C ILE A 203 -15.91 -8.60 11.24
N THR A 204 -16.85 -7.77 11.68
CA THR A 204 -18.22 -7.76 11.12
C THR A 204 -18.21 -7.36 9.65
N TYR A 205 -17.44 -6.33 9.30
CA TYR A 205 -17.31 -5.87 7.91
C TYR A 205 -16.67 -6.91 7.00
N TRP A 206 -15.58 -7.55 7.44
CA TRP A 206 -14.95 -8.64 6.70
C TRP A 206 -15.87 -9.84 6.56
N PHE A 207 -16.68 -10.13 7.58
CA PHE A 207 -17.66 -11.21 7.48
C PHE A 207 -18.75 -10.89 6.46
N GLU A 208 -19.27 -9.66 6.43
CA GLU A 208 -20.24 -9.21 5.40
C GLU A 208 -19.63 -9.17 3.99
N LEU A 209 -18.41 -8.66 3.86
CA LEU A 209 -17.71 -8.64 2.59
C LEU A 209 -17.40 -10.07 2.14
N PHE A 210 -16.91 -10.94 3.02
CA PHE A 210 -16.59 -12.33 2.70
C PHE A 210 -17.84 -13.13 2.31
N THR A 211 -18.96 -12.92 3.01
CA THR A 211 -20.23 -13.53 2.64
C THR A 211 -20.70 -13.00 1.29
N TRP A 212 -20.66 -11.69 1.04
CA TRP A 212 -20.99 -11.11 -0.26
C TRP A 212 -20.09 -11.65 -1.40
N ILE A 213 -18.78 -11.72 -1.17
CA ILE A 213 -17.78 -12.31 -2.06
C ILE A 213 -18.07 -13.80 -2.33
N SER A 214 -18.54 -14.53 -1.33
CA SER A 214 -18.84 -15.97 -1.45
C SER A 214 -20.15 -16.24 -2.18
N TYR A 215 -21.13 -15.33 -2.09
CA TYR A 215 -22.46 -15.46 -2.70
C TYR A 215 -22.62 -14.71 -4.03
N SER A 216 -21.67 -13.83 -4.38
CA SER A 216 -21.72 -13.09 -5.64
C SER A 216 -21.50 -14.04 -6.84
N PRO A 217 -22.38 -14.01 -7.86
CA PRO A 217 -22.23 -14.82 -9.08
C PRO A 217 -20.99 -14.45 -9.91
N TYR A 218 -20.30 -13.36 -9.58
CA TYR A 218 -19.00 -12.99 -10.13
C TYR A 218 -17.88 -13.76 -9.42
N SER A 219 -17.77 -15.06 -9.70
CA SER A 219 -16.86 -16.01 -9.03
C SER A 219 -15.41 -15.95 -9.51
N LYS A 220 -15.09 -15.19 -10.56
CA LYS A 220 -13.73 -15.09 -11.10
C LYS A 220 -13.01 -13.91 -10.44
N ILE A 221 -11.95 -14.22 -9.69
CA ILE A 221 -11.04 -13.25 -9.04
C ILE A 221 -10.61 -12.11 -10.00
N ARG A 222 -10.41 -12.42 -11.29
CA ARG A 222 -10.04 -11.45 -12.32
C ARG A 222 -11.09 -10.35 -12.54
N GLU A 223 -12.37 -10.70 -12.50
CA GLU A 223 -13.49 -9.76 -12.68
C GLU A 223 -13.76 -8.93 -11.41
N ARG A 224 -13.10 -9.27 -10.29
CA ARG A 224 -13.23 -8.57 -9.02
C ARG A 224 -12.21 -7.45 -8.85
N ILE A 225 -10.96 -7.69 -9.26
CA ILE A 225 -9.86 -6.73 -9.04
C ILE A 225 -9.75 -5.75 -10.22
N LEU A 226 -10.02 -6.22 -11.44
CA LEU A 226 -10.03 -5.35 -12.60
C LEU A 226 -11.47 -5.12 -13.05
N PRO A 227 -11.94 -3.87 -13.05
CA PRO A 227 -13.25 -3.57 -13.60
C PRO A 227 -13.27 -3.93 -15.09
N THR A 228 -14.38 -4.52 -15.54
CA THR A 228 -14.60 -4.80 -16.96
C THR A 228 -14.82 -3.48 -17.69
N THR A 229 -13.77 -2.97 -18.33
CA THR A 229 -13.81 -1.76 -19.15
C THR A 229 -13.49 -2.12 -20.61
N PRO A 230 -13.92 -1.30 -21.59
CA PRO A 230 -13.57 -1.51 -22.99
C PRO A 230 -12.09 -1.18 -23.29
N TYR A 231 -11.38 -0.57 -22.32
CA TYR A 231 -9.99 -0.17 -22.46
C TYR A 231 -9.02 -1.33 -22.33
N THR A 232 -7.92 -1.25 -23.06
CA THR A 232 -6.85 -2.24 -23.03
C THR A 232 -5.56 -1.64 -22.49
N ILE A 233 -4.66 -2.48 -21.95
CA ILE A 233 -3.34 -2.03 -21.49
C ILE A 233 -2.48 -1.48 -22.65
N HIS A 234 -2.84 -1.80 -23.90
CA HIS A 234 -2.17 -1.29 -25.08
C HIS A 234 -2.52 0.17 -25.40
N ASP A 235 -3.59 0.70 -24.82
CA ASP A 235 -3.94 2.11 -24.96
C ASP A 235 -2.86 2.97 -24.27
N LEU A 236 -2.42 4.03 -24.94
CA LEU A 236 -1.25 4.80 -24.52
C LEU A 236 -1.41 5.38 -23.10
N ASP A 237 -2.59 5.89 -22.76
CA ASP A 237 -2.89 6.43 -21.45
C ASP A 237 -2.83 5.35 -20.35
N GLN A 238 -3.30 4.14 -20.64
CA GLN A 238 -3.25 3.00 -19.73
C GLN A 238 -1.82 2.49 -19.54
N ALA A 239 -1.04 2.41 -20.62
CA ALA A 239 0.37 2.05 -20.56
C ALA A 239 1.19 3.05 -19.74
N VAL A 240 0.93 4.36 -19.93
CA VAL A 240 1.57 5.43 -19.15
C VAL A 240 1.19 5.33 -17.68
N ALA A 241 -0.09 5.15 -17.35
CA ALA A 241 -0.53 4.97 -15.96
C ALA A 241 0.16 3.77 -15.30
N LEU A 242 0.23 2.63 -16.00
CA LEU A 242 0.94 1.44 -15.51
C LEU A 242 2.42 1.71 -15.25
N GLY A 243 3.09 2.43 -16.16
CA GLY A 243 4.48 2.84 -16.00
C GLY A 243 4.71 3.72 -14.77
N VAL A 244 3.83 4.71 -14.56
CA VAL A 244 3.87 5.57 -13.37
C VAL A 244 3.68 4.75 -12.10
N GLY A 245 2.69 3.85 -12.05
CA GLY A 245 2.46 3.00 -10.88
C GLY A 245 3.65 2.11 -10.54
N THR A 246 4.28 1.53 -11.55
CA THR A 246 5.48 0.69 -11.39
C THR A 246 6.65 1.50 -10.82
N LEU A 247 6.84 2.72 -11.32
CA LEU A 247 7.85 3.65 -10.83
C LEU A 247 7.59 4.03 -9.36
N THR A 248 6.34 4.34 -9.00
CA THR A 248 5.94 4.67 -7.62
C THR A 248 6.30 3.57 -6.64
N ILE A 249 5.96 2.31 -6.95
CA ILE A 249 6.34 1.16 -6.10
C ILE A 249 7.85 1.01 -6.02
N THR A 250 8.55 1.14 -7.15
CA THR A 250 10.01 0.95 -7.20
C THR A 250 10.72 1.99 -6.34
N LEU A 251 10.26 3.25 -6.41
CA LEU A 251 10.78 4.34 -5.58
C LEU A 251 10.47 4.10 -4.09
N ALA A 252 9.27 3.65 -3.74
CA ALA A 252 8.93 3.33 -2.35
C ALA A 252 9.80 2.20 -1.79
N ILE A 253 10.05 1.15 -2.58
CA ILE A 253 10.96 0.07 -2.20
C ILE A 253 12.40 0.59 -2.06
N TYR A 254 12.85 1.42 -3.00
CA TYR A 254 14.18 2.02 -2.95
C TYR A 254 14.37 2.87 -1.69
N GLU A 255 13.40 3.73 -1.37
CA GLU A 255 13.43 4.54 -0.15
C GLU A 255 13.43 3.68 1.11
N LEU A 256 12.65 2.59 1.12
CA LEU A 256 12.66 1.64 2.23
C LEU A 256 14.03 0.97 2.39
N VAL A 257 14.61 0.47 1.31
CA VAL A 257 15.94 -0.15 1.32
C VAL A 257 16.99 0.85 1.78
N ARG A 258 16.95 2.08 1.26
CA ARG A 258 17.85 3.17 1.66
C ARG A 258 17.69 3.47 3.15
N ASP A 259 16.47 3.62 3.65
CA ASP A 259 16.25 3.88 5.07
C ASP A 259 16.76 2.73 5.94
N CYS A 260 16.53 1.48 5.55
CA CYS A 260 17.09 0.31 6.25
C CYS A 260 18.62 0.33 6.28
N LEU A 261 19.28 0.67 5.16
CA LEU A 261 20.74 0.76 5.07
C LEU A 261 21.31 1.95 5.84
N CYS A 262 20.59 3.09 5.89
CA CYS A 262 21.05 4.31 6.54
C CYS A 262 20.64 4.42 8.02
N THR A 263 19.74 3.56 8.52
CA THR A 263 19.30 3.57 9.92
C THR A 263 20.48 3.48 10.91
N PRO A 264 21.47 2.57 10.73
CA PRO A 264 22.63 2.50 11.63
C PRO A 264 23.45 3.79 11.66
N GLN A 265 23.61 4.45 10.51
CA GLN A 265 24.34 5.70 10.40
C GLN A 265 23.61 6.84 11.12
N LYS A 266 22.29 6.92 10.95
CA LYS A 266 21.47 7.95 11.62
C LYS A 266 21.47 7.78 13.14
N GLU A 267 21.39 6.55 13.64
CA GLU A 267 21.50 6.26 15.08
C GLU A 267 22.85 6.71 15.64
N PHE A 268 23.92 6.48 14.88
CA PHE A 268 25.27 6.91 15.23
C PHE A 268 25.38 8.44 15.26
N ASP A 269 24.89 9.14 14.24
CA ASP A 269 24.93 10.59 14.18
C ASP A 269 24.10 11.22 15.32
N ASP A 270 22.93 10.68 15.62
CA ASP A 270 22.08 11.11 16.74
C ASP A 270 22.78 10.89 18.09
N TRP A 271 23.46 9.75 18.26
CA TRP A 271 24.26 9.46 19.45
C TRP A 271 25.39 10.48 19.60
N LYS A 272 26.16 10.71 18.52
CA LYS A 272 27.26 11.69 18.50
C LYS A 272 26.77 13.09 18.87
N LEU A 273 25.61 13.50 18.38
CA LEU A 273 25.03 14.82 18.65
C LEU A 273 24.54 14.97 20.11
N ARG A 274 24.11 13.87 20.75
CA ARG A 274 23.82 13.87 22.19
C ARG A 274 25.09 14.02 23.01
N CYS A 275 26.15 13.31 22.63
CA CYS A 275 27.45 13.41 23.28
C CYS A 275 28.01 14.84 23.25
N ILE A 276 28.01 15.47 22.07
CA ILE A 276 28.48 16.86 21.91
C ILE A 276 27.69 17.80 22.83
N ARG A 277 26.35 17.70 22.86
CA ARG A 277 25.51 18.52 23.74
C ARG A 277 25.77 18.32 25.22
N GLN A 278 26.06 17.09 25.65
CA GLN A 278 26.42 16.83 27.05
C GLN A 278 27.78 17.44 27.42
N ILE A 279 28.76 17.36 26.53
CA ILE A 279 30.08 17.99 26.72
C ILE A 279 29.94 19.51 26.84
N GLU A 280 29.15 20.13 25.96
CA GLU A 280 28.87 21.58 26.00
C GLU A 280 28.18 22.02 27.30
N ASN A 281 27.36 21.15 27.90
CA ASN A 281 26.67 21.41 29.15
C ASN A 281 27.52 21.17 30.42
N GLY A 282 28.75 20.67 30.28
CA GLY A 282 29.70 20.50 31.39
C GLY A 282 29.39 19.36 32.37
N ASP A 283 28.44 18.48 32.05
CA ASP A 283 28.06 17.34 32.90
C ASP A 283 28.86 16.08 32.51
N MET A 284 30.10 15.99 33.00
CA MET A 284 31.01 14.86 32.70
C MET A 284 31.09 13.82 33.82
N SER A 285 30.30 13.96 34.90
CA SER A 285 30.55 13.23 36.15
C SER A 285 29.96 11.81 36.22
N LEU A 286 29.03 11.44 35.34
CA LEU A 286 28.26 10.19 35.47
C LEU A 286 28.46 9.14 34.34
N GLU A 287 29.20 9.42 33.25
CA GLU A 287 29.01 8.62 32.01
C GLU A 287 30.27 8.17 31.26
N VAL A 288 31.46 8.12 31.86
CA VAL A 288 32.65 7.52 31.19
C VAL A 288 32.38 6.09 30.70
N ASP A 289 31.60 5.32 31.46
CA ASP A 289 31.23 3.96 31.09
C ASP A 289 30.23 3.92 29.92
N GLN A 290 29.25 4.85 29.85
CA GLN A 290 28.35 4.94 28.70
C GLN A 290 29.08 5.36 27.42
N TYR A 291 30.06 6.27 27.53
CA TYR A 291 30.92 6.63 26.40
C TYR A 291 31.77 5.45 25.93
N ARG A 292 32.34 4.68 26.87
CA ARG A 292 33.12 3.48 26.58
C ARG A 292 32.29 2.39 25.91
N ASP A 293 31.08 2.15 26.41
CA ASP A 293 30.17 1.15 25.84
C ASP A 293 29.67 1.58 24.46
N GLY A 294 29.38 2.88 24.26
CA GLY A 294 29.06 3.43 22.95
C GLY A 294 30.21 3.27 21.94
N LEU A 295 31.44 3.60 22.34
CA LEU A 295 32.64 3.42 21.51
C LEU A 295 32.88 1.97 21.12
N ARG A 296 32.68 1.00 22.03
CA ARG A 296 32.79 -0.43 21.69
C ARG A 296 31.73 -0.87 20.69
N ALA A 297 30.48 -0.43 20.86
CA ALA A 297 29.42 -0.76 19.92
C ALA A 297 29.68 -0.19 18.51
N ILE A 298 30.35 0.96 18.44
CA ILE A 298 30.79 1.58 17.18
C ILE A 298 31.93 0.79 16.55
N GLU A 299 32.94 0.41 17.35
CA GLU A 299 34.08 -0.39 16.90
C GLU A 299 33.60 -1.75 16.35
N GLU A 300 32.66 -2.40 17.04
CA GLU A 300 32.05 -3.66 16.61
C GLU A 300 31.26 -3.51 15.28
N LYS A 301 30.50 -2.42 15.12
CA LYS A 301 29.81 -2.12 13.84
C LYS A 301 30.76 -1.78 12.70
N ILE A 302 31.83 -1.04 12.95
CA ILE A 302 32.86 -0.74 11.94
C ILE A 302 33.55 -2.04 11.50
N GLN A 303 33.86 -2.91 12.46
CA GLN A 303 34.41 -4.23 12.18
C GLN A 303 33.45 -5.07 11.31
N GLU A 304 32.15 -5.07 11.63
CA GLU A 304 31.13 -5.78 10.85
C GLU A 304 31.02 -5.26 9.41
N VAL A 305 31.08 -3.95 9.20
CA VAL A 305 31.05 -3.34 7.87
C VAL A 305 32.32 -3.66 7.07
N LEU A 306 33.49 -3.59 7.71
CA LEU A 306 34.76 -3.96 7.07
C LEU A 306 34.78 -5.45 6.68
N GLU A 307 34.28 -6.32 7.55
CA GLU A 307 34.13 -7.75 7.24
C GLU A 307 33.07 -7.99 6.15
N ALA A 308 32.00 -7.20 6.08
CA ALA A 308 30.98 -7.32 5.04
C ALA A 308 31.53 -6.93 3.66
N ASP A 309 32.39 -5.92 3.59
CA ASP A 309 33.07 -5.52 2.34
C ASP A 309 34.06 -6.59 1.88
N GLU A 310 34.83 -7.18 2.80
CA GLU A 310 35.66 -8.36 2.49
C GLU A 310 34.82 -9.55 2.02
N ARG A 311 33.65 -9.80 2.63
CA ARG A 311 32.73 -10.87 2.20
C ARG A 311 32.14 -10.59 0.81
N TRP A 312 31.87 -9.33 0.46
CA TRP A 312 31.38 -8.94 -0.85
C TRP A 312 32.44 -9.11 -1.94
N GLU A 313 33.68 -8.71 -1.68
CA GLU A 313 34.83 -8.98 -2.55
C GLU A 313 35.07 -10.50 -2.70
N LEU A 314 34.93 -11.27 -1.62
CA LEU A 314 35.00 -12.74 -1.66
C LEU A 314 33.86 -13.34 -2.50
N ALA A 315 32.65 -12.81 -2.41
CA ALA A 315 31.51 -13.26 -3.20
C ALA A 315 31.69 -12.94 -4.69
N ILE A 316 32.17 -11.74 -5.03
CA ILE A 316 32.47 -11.33 -6.41
C ILE A 316 33.59 -12.21 -7.00
N THR A 317 34.66 -12.44 -6.25
CA THR A 317 35.77 -13.28 -6.71
C THR A 317 35.37 -14.75 -6.85
N THR A 318 34.53 -15.26 -5.95
CA THR A 318 33.96 -16.61 -6.05
C THR A 318 33.02 -16.74 -7.25
N TRP A 319 32.15 -15.76 -7.48
CA TRP A 319 31.27 -15.72 -8.64
C TRP A 319 32.05 -15.66 -9.97
N LYS A 320 33.12 -14.85 -10.03
CA LYS A 320 34.04 -14.81 -11.18
C LYS A 320 34.76 -16.15 -11.39
N LYS A 321 35.14 -16.87 -10.32
CA LYS A 321 35.75 -18.21 -10.41
C LYS A 321 34.76 -19.24 -10.94
N LEU A 322 33.54 -19.27 -10.39
CA LEU A 322 32.47 -20.17 -10.85
C LEU A 322 32.13 -19.93 -12.31
N GLY A 323 32.00 -18.67 -12.75
CA GLY A 323 31.78 -18.33 -14.16
C GLY A 323 32.93 -18.77 -15.08
N LYS A 324 34.19 -18.71 -14.63
CA LYS A 324 35.35 -19.22 -15.38
C LYS A 324 35.39 -20.75 -15.44
N GLU A 325 35.05 -21.43 -14.36
CA GLU A 325 35.01 -22.90 -14.29
C GLU A 325 33.86 -23.46 -15.14
N GLU A 326 32.69 -22.83 -15.13
CA GLU A 326 31.56 -23.21 -15.95
C GLU A 326 31.86 -22.99 -17.45
N LYS A 327 32.48 -21.86 -17.80
CA LYS A 327 32.99 -21.62 -19.16
C LYS A 327 34.07 -22.63 -19.56
N ALA A 328 34.97 -23.02 -18.66
CA ALA A 328 35.99 -24.02 -18.91
C ALA A 328 35.41 -25.43 -19.06
N LYS A 329 34.35 -25.75 -18.31
CA LYS A 329 33.60 -27.01 -18.41
C LYS A 329 32.84 -27.10 -19.73
N LYS A 330 32.14 -26.03 -20.14
CA LYS A 330 31.48 -25.94 -21.46
C LYS A 330 32.46 -26.03 -22.63
N ARG A 331 33.68 -25.50 -22.50
CA ARG A 331 34.75 -25.69 -23.52
C ARG A 331 35.29 -27.11 -23.61
N ARG A 332 35.07 -27.96 -22.60
CA ARG A 332 35.48 -29.38 -22.59
C ARG A 332 34.35 -30.31 -23.02
N GLU A 333 33.12 -29.83 -23.15
CA GLU A 333 32.03 -30.66 -23.69
C GLU A 333 32.24 -30.90 -25.18
N PRO A 334 32.06 -32.14 -25.67
CA PRO A 334 32.17 -32.45 -27.08
C PRO A 334 31.22 -31.57 -27.90
N TRP A 335 31.71 -30.96 -28.98
CA TRP A 335 30.95 -30.03 -29.84
C TRP A 335 29.60 -30.60 -30.32
N SER A 336 29.50 -31.93 -30.41
CA SER A 336 28.27 -32.65 -30.76
C SER A 336 27.13 -32.44 -29.76
N ASN A 337 27.44 -32.15 -28.49
CA ASN A 337 26.48 -32.12 -27.39
C ASN A 337 25.97 -30.70 -27.08
N LEU A 338 26.56 -29.67 -27.69
CA LEU A 338 26.14 -28.27 -27.52
C LEU A 338 24.89 -27.97 -28.37
N THR A 339 23.97 -27.20 -27.80
CA THR A 339 22.78 -26.71 -28.51
C THR A 339 23.16 -25.69 -29.60
N THR A 340 22.27 -25.47 -30.57
CA THR A 340 22.53 -24.56 -31.71
C THR A 340 22.76 -23.12 -31.27
N GLU A 341 22.09 -22.66 -30.21
CA GLU A 341 22.31 -21.33 -29.62
C GLU A 341 23.67 -21.23 -28.92
N GLU A 342 24.09 -22.28 -28.20
CA GLU A 342 25.40 -22.30 -27.54
C GLU A 342 26.56 -22.29 -28.55
N LYS A 343 26.41 -22.96 -29.70
CA LYS A 343 27.39 -22.93 -30.78
C LYS A 343 27.56 -21.52 -31.36
N LYS A 344 26.47 -20.79 -31.59
CA LYS A 344 26.54 -19.40 -32.08
C LYS A 344 27.25 -18.46 -31.11
N ILE A 345 27.02 -18.62 -29.81
CA ILE A 345 27.70 -17.82 -28.78
C ILE A 345 29.21 -18.11 -28.78
N ILE A 346 29.60 -19.37 -28.88
CA ILE A 346 31.03 -19.76 -28.91
C ILE A 346 31.72 -19.28 -30.20
N ASP A 347 31.04 -19.35 -31.35
CA ASP A 347 31.58 -18.82 -32.61
C ASP A 347 31.69 -17.29 -32.56
N GLY A 348 30.71 -16.59 -31.97
CA GLY A 348 30.78 -15.14 -31.73
C GLY A 348 31.96 -14.74 -30.85
N GLU A 349 32.19 -15.44 -29.73
CA GLU A 349 33.36 -15.19 -28.87
C GLU A 349 34.70 -15.49 -29.60
N ARG A 350 34.72 -16.49 -30.48
CA ARG A 350 35.93 -16.86 -31.25
C ARG A 350 36.26 -15.81 -32.32
N VAL A 351 35.24 -15.26 -32.97
CA VAL A 351 35.40 -14.16 -33.92
C VAL A 351 35.89 -12.90 -33.20
N ASP A 352 35.33 -12.56 -32.04
CA ASP A 352 35.78 -11.39 -31.26
C ASP A 352 37.25 -11.54 -30.80
N ALA A 353 37.67 -12.74 -30.39
CA ALA A 353 39.06 -13.02 -30.04
C ALA A 353 40.02 -12.86 -31.23
N LEU A 354 39.65 -13.38 -32.41
CA LEU A 354 40.43 -13.23 -33.63
C LEU A 354 40.52 -11.77 -34.10
N LEU A 355 39.45 -10.99 -33.92
CA LEU A 355 39.44 -9.56 -34.24
C LEU A 355 40.38 -8.76 -33.33
N ARG A 356 40.47 -9.10 -32.04
CA ARG A 356 41.45 -8.48 -31.12
C ARG A 356 42.89 -8.89 -31.42
N GLU A 357 43.15 -10.16 -31.71
CA GLU A 357 44.50 -10.64 -32.06
C GLU A 357 45.00 -10.06 -33.39
N SER A 358 44.09 -9.79 -34.33
CA SER A 358 44.41 -9.14 -35.60
C SER A 358 44.48 -7.61 -35.53
N GLY A 359 44.24 -7.01 -34.36
CA GLY A 359 44.30 -5.56 -34.15
C GLY A 359 43.18 -4.77 -34.83
N PHE A 360 42.06 -5.43 -35.16
CA PHE A 360 40.88 -4.80 -35.75
C PHE A 360 39.95 -4.14 -34.71
N ILE A 361 40.10 -4.51 -33.42
CA ILE A 361 39.35 -3.97 -32.28
C ILE A 361 40.32 -3.64 -31.15
#